data_AF-A0A966XC32-F1
#
_entry.id   AF-A0A966XC32-F1
#
_cell.length_a   1.000
_cell.length_b   1.000
_cell.length_c   1.000
_cell.angle_alpha   90.00
_cell.angle_beta   90.00
_cell.angle_gamma   90.00
#
_symmetry.space_group_name_H-M   'P 1'
#
loop_
_entity.id
_entity.type
_entity.pdbx_description
1 polymer ?
#
loop_
_entity_poly.entity_id
_entity_poly.type
_entity_poly.pdbx_seq_one_letter_code
_entity_poly.pdbx_strand_id
1 'polypeptide(L)'
;MKKNTSAQDAKSETLNMQSVLSMRSSGYYSQRTAGAKHAIDSVLPLMKEALGHLPVSDMLRFADFGAADGGTSAALWTEIIAHLRQSGDSRAIEILYTDLPSNDFSTLFKTMQGMHGDSALAYQSRYENVFVHGCGTGFHRQLMANSSLALGFSATAMHYVSEKPC
;
A
#
# COMPACT_ATOMS: atom_id res chain seq x y z
N MET A 1 -32.85 19.29 50.59
CA MET A 1 -32.96 19.02 49.14
C MET A 1 -31.59 19.16 48.51
N LYS A 2 -31.04 18.05 48.00
CA LYS A 2 -29.77 18.00 47.25
C LYS A 2 -29.97 18.69 45.89
N LYS A 3 -29.04 19.55 45.49
CA LYS A 3 -28.72 19.77 44.07
C LYS A 3 -27.20 19.76 43.93
N ASN A 4 -26.70 18.59 43.51
CA ASN A 4 -25.38 18.42 42.92
C ASN A 4 -25.37 19.18 41.60
N THR A 5 -24.47 20.13 41.45
CA THR A 5 -24.11 20.68 40.14
C THR A 5 -22.85 19.94 39.69
N SER A 6 -23.03 18.84 38.96
CA SER A 6 -21.92 18.19 38.26
C SER A 6 -21.58 19.02 37.02
N ALA A 7 -20.40 19.63 37.02
CA ALA A 7 -19.75 20.10 35.82
C ALA A 7 -19.51 18.89 34.91
N GLN A 8 -20.20 18.82 33.78
CA GLN A 8 -19.86 17.89 32.71
C GLN A 8 -18.76 18.56 31.90
N ASP A 9 -17.52 18.13 32.14
CA ASP A 9 -16.39 18.41 31.27
C ASP A 9 -16.68 17.88 29.86
N ALA A 10 -16.90 18.80 28.93
CA ALA A 10 -16.94 18.50 27.51
C ALA A 10 -15.52 18.09 27.06
N LYS A 11 -15.22 16.79 27.13
CA LYS A 11 -14.08 16.23 26.40
C LYS A 11 -14.35 16.44 24.91
N SER A 12 -13.63 17.38 24.32
CA SER A 12 -13.45 17.44 22.87
C SER A 12 -12.79 16.14 22.44
N GLU A 13 -13.56 15.20 21.90
CA GLU A 13 -13.03 14.04 21.19
C GLU A 13 -12.33 14.56 19.94
N THR A 14 -11.03 14.83 20.04
CA THR A 14 -10.17 14.94 18.87
C THR A 14 -10.13 13.57 18.21
N LEU A 15 -11.05 13.32 17.27
CA LEU A 15 -11.02 12.14 16.40
C LEU A 15 -9.64 12.06 15.75
N ASN A 16 -8.90 11.00 16.06
CA ASN A 16 -7.65 10.71 15.39
C ASN A 16 -7.96 10.43 13.92
N MET A 17 -7.57 11.33 13.02
CA MET A 17 -7.78 11.19 11.57
C MET A 17 -7.28 9.82 11.07
N GLN A 18 -6.19 9.29 11.66
CA GLN A 18 -5.62 7.99 11.31
C GLN A 18 -6.51 6.79 11.69
N SER A 19 -7.48 6.96 12.61
CA SER A 19 -8.39 5.88 13.03
C SER A 19 -9.70 5.86 12.24
N VAL A 20 -9.98 6.87 11.40
CA VAL A 20 -11.28 7.03 10.73
C VAL A 20 -11.14 7.14 9.21
N LEU A 21 -10.04 7.70 8.72
CA LEU A 21 -9.77 7.76 7.28
C LEU A 21 -9.47 6.35 6.76
N SER A 22 -10.35 5.83 5.92
CA SER A 22 -10.06 4.71 5.04
C SER A 22 -10.77 4.92 3.71
N MET A 23 -10.15 4.41 2.65
CA MET A 23 -10.79 4.34 1.34
C MET A 23 -11.98 3.37 1.39
N ARG A 24 -12.99 3.57 0.52
CA ARG A 24 -14.11 2.64 0.42
C ARG A 24 -13.60 1.26 -0.01
N SER A 25 -13.92 0.26 0.78
CA SER A 25 -13.47 -1.13 0.62
C SER A 25 -14.18 -1.88 -0.53
N SER A 26 -13.89 -3.18 -0.66
CA SER A 26 -14.52 -4.10 -1.61
C SER A 26 -14.20 -3.84 -3.09
N GLY A 27 -12.99 -3.39 -3.42
CA GLY A 27 -12.57 -3.17 -4.82
C GLY A 27 -13.24 -1.95 -5.47
N TYR A 28 -14.01 -1.16 -4.73
CA TYR A 28 -14.75 -0.01 -5.25
C TYR A 28 -13.82 1.02 -5.89
N TYR A 29 -12.65 1.24 -5.30
CA TYR A 29 -11.66 2.18 -5.83
C TYR A 29 -11.03 1.64 -7.11
N SER A 30 -10.51 0.42 -7.04
CA SER A 30 -9.83 -0.27 -8.15
C SER A 30 -10.73 -0.44 -9.39
N GLN A 31 -12.05 -0.57 -9.21
CA GLN A 31 -13.01 -0.69 -10.32
C GLN A 31 -13.41 0.65 -10.97
N ARG A 32 -13.12 1.80 -10.35
CA ARG A 32 -13.65 3.11 -10.82
C ARG A 32 -12.60 4.16 -11.21
N THR A 33 -11.30 3.86 -11.11
CA THR A 33 -10.24 4.83 -11.40
C THR A 33 -9.40 4.46 -12.62
N ALA A 34 -10.00 4.52 -13.82
CA ALA A 34 -9.26 4.43 -15.09
C ALA A 34 -8.12 5.47 -15.18
N GLY A 35 -8.33 6.67 -14.61
CA GLY A 35 -7.32 7.72 -14.54
C GLY A 35 -6.12 7.37 -13.65
N ALA A 36 -6.34 6.72 -12.50
CA ALA A 36 -5.25 6.26 -11.66
C ALA A 36 -4.44 5.19 -12.39
N LYS A 37 -5.09 4.21 -13.01
CA LYS A 37 -4.41 3.19 -13.81
C LYS A 37 -3.53 3.80 -14.91
N HIS A 38 -4.03 4.79 -15.65
CA HIS A 38 -3.25 5.43 -16.71
C HIS A 38 -2.00 6.15 -16.17
N ALA A 39 -2.10 6.81 -15.02
CA ALA A 39 -0.97 7.43 -14.35
C ALA A 39 0.06 6.40 -13.84
N ILE A 40 -0.40 5.21 -13.44
CA ILE A 40 0.47 4.11 -13.04
C ILE A 40 1.18 3.49 -14.25
N ASP A 41 0.44 3.26 -15.34
CA ASP A 41 0.99 2.69 -16.57
C ASP A 41 2.09 3.58 -17.16
N SER A 42 1.97 4.91 -17.02
CA SER A 42 2.96 5.86 -17.53
C SER A 42 4.29 5.87 -16.75
N VAL A 43 4.29 5.44 -15.48
CA VAL A 43 5.51 5.37 -14.65
C VAL A 43 6.19 4.00 -14.70
N LEU A 44 5.55 2.98 -15.26
CA LEU A 44 6.12 1.63 -15.38
C LEU A 44 7.51 1.60 -16.05
N PRO A 45 7.79 2.35 -17.15
CA PRO A 45 9.12 2.38 -17.74
C PRO A 45 10.19 2.91 -16.79
N LEU A 46 9.88 3.97 -16.03
CA LEU A 46 10.80 4.56 -15.04
C LEU A 46 11.11 3.58 -13.91
N MET A 47 10.11 2.83 -13.47
CA MET A 47 10.32 1.80 -12.44
C MET A 47 11.18 0.65 -12.96
N LYS A 48 10.98 0.20 -14.21
CA LYS A 48 11.84 -0.82 -14.84
C LYS A 48 13.29 -0.34 -14.97
N GLU A 49 13.50 0.92 -15.35
CA GLU A 49 14.84 1.53 -15.39
C GLU A 49 15.49 1.60 -14.00
N ALA A 50 14.74 1.97 -12.97
CA ALA A 50 15.25 2.05 -11.61
C ALA A 50 15.76 0.70 -11.08
N LEU A 51 15.15 -0.43 -11.49
CA LEU A 51 15.61 -1.77 -11.11
C LEU A 51 17.05 -2.05 -11.53
N GLY A 52 17.48 -1.52 -12.68
CA GLY A 52 18.86 -1.67 -13.18
C GLY A 52 19.91 -0.91 -12.38
N HIS A 53 19.49 -0.01 -11.50
CA HIS A 53 20.36 0.84 -10.68
C HIS A 53 20.33 0.45 -9.20
N LEU A 54 19.62 -0.63 -8.84
CA LEU A 54 19.55 -1.10 -7.47
C LEU A 54 20.90 -1.64 -6.98
N PRO A 55 21.27 -1.41 -5.72
CA PRO A 55 22.44 -2.04 -5.13
C PRO A 55 22.27 -3.57 -5.09
N VAL A 56 23.40 -4.28 -5.12
CA VAL A 56 23.42 -5.74 -4.96
C VAL A 56 22.87 -6.10 -3.58
N SER A 57 21.95 -7.06 -3.57
CA SER A 57 21.26 -7.55 -2.36
C SER A 57 20.73 -8.96 -2.61
N ASP A 58 20.65 -9.74 -1.54
CA ASP A 58 20.15 -11.12 -1.58
C ASP A 58 18.62 -11.20 -1.73
N MET A 59 17.92 -10.11 -1.41
CA MET A 59 16.47 -9.97 -1.53
C MET A 59 16.07 -8.57 -1.98
N LEU A 60 14.90 -8.47 -2.60
CA LEU A 60 14.30 -7.22 -3.03
C LEU A 60 13.09 -6.91 -2.14
N ARG A 61 13.20 -5.88 -1.32
CA ARG A 61 12.05 -5.35 -0.59
C ARG A 61 11.47 -4.15 -1.32
N PHE A 62 10.19 -4.23 -1.65
CA PHE A 62 9.42 -3.16 -2.24
C PHE A 62 8.38 -2.62 -1.27
N ALA A 63 7.94 -1.38 -1.47
CA ALA A 63 6.88 -0.78 -0.68
C ALA A 63 5.89 -0.01 -1.55
N ASP A 64 4.61 -0.14 -1.22
CA ASP A 64 3.49 0.58 -1.80
C ASP A 64 2.87 1.50 -0.76
N PHE A 65 3.14 2.80 -0.88
CA PHE A 65 2.77 3.81 0.09
C PHE A 65 1.37 4.39 -0.18
N GLY A 66 0.42 4.03 0.70
CA GLY A 66 -0.99 4.44 0.61
C GLY A 66 -1.78 3.53 -0.34
N ALA A 67 -1.68 2.23 -0.11
CA ALA A 67 -2.08 1.24 -1.09
C ALA A 67 -3.59 0.92 -1.10
N ALA A 68 -4.36 1.42 -0.14
CA ALA A 68 -5.78 1.09 0.04
C ALA A 68 -6.02 -0.44 -0.02
N ASP A 69 -6.89 -0.90 -0.91
CA ASP A 69 -7.17 -2.33 -1.12
C ASP A 69 -6.14 -3.06 -2.01
N GLY A 70 -5.12 -2.36 -2.49
CA GLY A 70 -4.03 -2.88 -3.33
C GLY A 70 -4.39 -3.19 -4.77
N GLY A 71 -5.66 -3.06 -5.18
CA GLY A 71 -6.06 -3.47 -6.52
C GLY A 71 -5.54 -2.56 -7.63
N THR A 72 -5.34 -1.26 -7.34
CA THR A 72 -4.90 -0.28 -8.36
C THR A 72 -3.43 -0.44 -8.74
N SER A 73 -2.58 -0.81 -7.77
CA SER A 73 -1.15 -1.05 -7.98
C SER A 73 -0.80 -2.50 -8.31
N ALA A 74 -1.74 -3.45 -8.18
CA ALA A 74 -1.51 -4.87 -8.45
C ALA A 74 -0.95 -5.13 -9.87
N ALA A 75 -1.45 -4.41 -10.88
CA ALA A 75 -0.95 -4.52 -12.25
C ALA A 75 0.51 -4.07 -12.39
N LEU A 76 0.87 -2.95 -11.75
CA LEU A 76 2.25 -2.45 -11.73
C LEU A 76 3.20 -3.47 -11.11
N TRP A 77 2.87 -3.97 -9.92
CA TRP A 77 3.71 -4.95 -9.23
C TRP A 77 3.83 -6.26 -10.01
N THR A 78 2.74 -6.72 -10.63
CA THR A 78 2.76 -7.88 -11.52
C THR A 78 3.75 -7.69 -12.66
N GLU A 79 3.73 -6.52 -13.32
CA GLU A 79 4.66 -6.19 -14.42
C GLU A 79 6.13 -6.08 -13.97
N ILE A 80 6.36 -5.51 -12.78
CA ILE A 80 7.70 -5.40 -12.19
C ILE A 80 8.28 -6.78 -11.85
N ILE A 81 7.48 -7.63 -11.21
CA ILE A 81 7.90 -9.01 -10.90
C ILE A 81 8.12 -9.80 -12.19
N ALA A 82 7.20 -9.69 -13.16
CA ALA A 82 7.34 -10.37 -14.45
C ALA A 82 8.65 -9.98 -15.15
N HIS A 83 8.97 -8.68 -15.16
CA HIS A 83 10.20 -8.18 -15.76
C HIS A 83 11.47 -8.74 -15.08
N LEU A 84 11.51 -8.77 -13.74
CA LEU A 84 12.61 -9.37 -12.98
C LEU A 84 12.75 -10.87 -13.26
N ARG A 85 11.63 -11.62 -13.29
CA ARG A 85 11.67 -13.05 -13.58
C ARG A 85 12.12 -13.34 -15.02
N GLN A 86 11.71 -12.52 -15.98
CA GLN A 86 12.14 -12.62 -17.38
C GLN A 86 13.64 -12.32 -17.56
N SER A 87 14.23 -11.48 -16.72
CA SER A 87 15.68 -11.23 -16.72
C SER A 87 16.49 -12.31 -15.98
N GLY A 88 15.83 -13.32 -15.42
CA GLY A 88 16.46 -14.42 -14.67
C GLY A 88 16.69 -14.12 -13.19
N ASP A 89 16.18 -13.00 -12.67
CA ASP A 89 16.27 -12.67 -11.25
C ASP A 89 15.26 -13.50 -10.44
N SER A 90 15.77 -14.45 -9.65
CA SER A 90 14.99 -15.36 -8.81
C SER A 90 15.02 -15.01 -7.32
N ARG A 91 15.59 -13.85 -6.95
CA ARG A 91 15.66 -13.40 -5.56
C ARG A 91 14.28 -13.33 -4.92
N ALA A 92 14.27 -13.50 -3.60
CA ALA A 92 13.07 -13.28 -2.81
C ALA A 92 12.61 -11.82 -2.95
N ILE A 93 11.32 -11.65 -3.24
CA ILE A 93 10.66 -10.35 -3.33
C ILE A 93 9.68 -10.23 -2.17
N GLU A 94 9.85 -9.22 -1.34
CA GLU A 94 8.87 -8.84 -0.32
C GLU A 94 8.20 -7.54 -0.72
N ILE A 95 6.87 -7.48 -0.69
CA ILE A 95 6.12 -6.26 -0.99
C ILE A 95 5.35 -5.83 0.25
N LEU A 96 5.71 -4.66 0.79
CA LEU A 96 5.05 -4.04 1.92
C LEU A 96 3.96 -3.07 1.44
N TYR A 97 2.70 -3.47 1.61
CA TYR A 97 1.56 -2.58 1.44
C TYR A 97 1.34 -1.80 2.73
N THR A 98 1.42 -0.48 2.65
CA THR A 98 1.21 0.37 3.83
C THR A 98 0.04 1.32 3.61
N ASP A 99 -0.78 1.44 4.65
CA ASP A 99 -1.91 2.35 4.72
C ASP A 99 -2.23 2.64 6.19
N LEU A 100 -3.27 3.43 6.45
CA LEU A 100 -3.75 3.71 7.80
C LEU A 100 -4.28 2.43 8.48
N PRO A 101 -4.28 2.36 9.83
CA PRO A 101 -4.77 1.20 10.57
C PRO A 101 -6.21 0.77 10.22
N SER A 102 -7.04 1.74 9.82
CA SER A 102 -8.45 1.56 9.43
C SER A 102 -8.65 0.96 8.03
N ASN A 103 -7.58 0.71 7.29
CA ASN A 103 -7.65 0.14 5.95
C ASN A 103 -8.11 -1.34 5.93
N ASP A 104 -8.75 -1.76 4.84
CA ASP A 104 -9.18 -3.15 4.64
C ASP A 104 -8.06 -4.02 4.06
N PHE A 105 -7.10 -4.38 4.91
CA PHE A 105 -6.04 -5.33 4.56
C PHE A 105 -6.57 -6.73 4.25
N SER A 106 -7.77 -7.10 4.71
CA SER A 106 -8.34 -8.42 4.41
C SER A 106 -8.65 -8.56 2.92
N THR A 107 -9.22 -7.52 2.30
CA THR A 107 -9.45 -7.49 0.85
C THR A 107 -8.14 -7.51 0.07
N LEU A 108 -7.12 -6.77 0.51
CA LEU A 108 -5.78 -6.84 -0.08
C LEU A 108 -5.26 -8.27 -0.11
N PHE A 109 -5.20 -8.95 1.04
CA PHE A 109 -4.63 -10.30 1.13
C PHE A 109 -5.42 -11.34 0.34
N LYS A 110 -6.76 -11.24 0.33
CA LYS A 110 -7.60 -12.11 -0.52
C LYS A 110 -7.32 -11.87 -2.00
N THR A 111 -7.12 -10.63 -2.42
CA THR A 111 -6.83 -10.29 -3.81
C THR A 111 -5.47 -10.83 -4.24
N MET A 112 -4.42 -10.62 -3.43
CA MET A 112 -3.07 -11.09 -3.75
C MET A 112 -2.93 -12.62 -3.77
N GLN A 113 -3.80 -13.32 -3.04
CA GLN A 113 -3.89 -14.79 -3.06
C GLN A 113 -4.89 -15.33 -4.11
N GLY A 114 -5.47 -14.47 -4.95
CA GLY A 114 -6.39 -14.87 -6.02
C GLY A 114 -7.79 -15.31 -5.55
N MET A 115 -8.15 -15.01 -4.29
CA MET A 115 -9.46 -15.30 -3.72
C MET A 115 -10.49 -14.20 -4.01
N HIS A 116 -10.05 -13.05 -4.54
CA HIS A 116 -10.88 -11.89 -4.85
C HIS A 116 -10.31 -11.13 -6.05
N GLY A 117 -11.17 -10.41 -6.80
CA GLY A 117 -10.74 -9.60 -7.94
C GLY A 117 -10.24 -10.41 -9.13
N ASP A 118 -9.30 -9.84 -9.88
CA ASP A 118 -8.66 -10.48 -11.03
C ASP A 118 -7.49 -11.37 -10.59
N SER A 119 -7.65 -12.70 -10.69
CA SER A 119 -6.62 -13.66 -10.33
C SER A 119 -5.38 -13.59 -11.23
N ALA A 120 -5.46 -12.97 -12.41
CA ALA A 120 -4.29 -12.66 -13.20
C ALA A 120 -3.38 -11.64 -12.50
N LEU A 121 -3.90 -10.82 -11.58
CA LEU A 121 -3.10 -9.84 -10.84
C LEU A 121 -2.64 -10.36 -9.46
N ALA A 122 -2.98 -11.60 -9.11
CA ALA A 122 -2.56 -12.27 -7.88
C ALA A 122 -1.10 -12.76 -7.99
N TYR A 123 -0.15 -11.85 -8.17
CA TYR A 123 1.24 -12.18 -8.43
C TYR A 123 1.88 -13.08 -7.35
N GLN A 124 1.39 -13.03 -6.10
CA GLN A 124 1.89 -13.87 -5.01
C GLN A 124 1.63 -15.36 -5.25
N SER A 125 0.52 -15.72 -5.92
CA SER A 125 0.24 -17.11 -6.30
C SER A 125 0.81 -17.49 -7.66
N ARG A 126 1.22 -16.52 -8.48
CA ARG A 126 1.72 -16.73 -9.85
C ARG A 126 3.23 -16.84 -9.94
N TYR A 127 3.97 -16.26 -9.00
CA TYR A 127 5.44 -16.24 -9.01
C TYR A 127 6.00 -16.84 -7.72
N GLU A 128 7.02 -17.68 -7.87
CA GLU A 128 7.78 -18.20 -6.74
C GLU A 128 8.59 -17.09 -6.05
N ASN A 129 8.86 -17.30 -4.75
CA ASN A 129 9.63 -16.40 -3.90
C ASN A 129 9.10 -14.95 -3.88
N VAL A 130 7.77 -14.79 -3.86
CA VAL A 130 7.10 -13.50 -3.69
C VAL A 130 6.24 -13.53 -2.43
N PHE A 131 6.42 -12.53 -1.57
CA PHE A 131 5.76 -12.41 -0.27
C PHE A 131 5.08 -11.06 -0.14
N VAL A 132 3.84 -11.06 0.36
CA VAL A 132 3.04 -9.84 0.56
C VAL A 132 2.86 -9.59 2.05
N HIS A 133 3.11 -8.36 2.46
CA HIS A 133 2.99 -7.88 3.83
C HIS A 133 2.04 -6.68 3.90
N GLY A 134 1.34 -6.53 5.02
CA GLY A 134 0.53 -5.35 5.33
C GLY A 134 1.12 -4.57 6.50
N CYS A 135 1.14 -3.25 6.41
CA CYS A 135 1.58 -2.33 7.47
C CYS A 135 0.51 -1.25 7.68
N GLY A 136 -0.27 -1.39 8.75
CA GLY A 136 -1.27 -0.41 9.18
C GLY A 136 -0.67 0.83 9.85
N THR A 137 0.54 1.26 9.46
CA THR A 137 1.15 2.50 9.93
C THR A 137 1.21 3.46 8.76
N GLY A 138 0.70 4.68 8.92
CA GLY A 138 0.76 5.68 7.85
C GLY A 138 2.19 6.08 7.48
N PHE A 139 2.42 6.35 6.19
CA PHE A 139 3.74 6.64 5.61
C PHE A 139 4.42 7.94 6.10
N HIS A 140 3.76 8.70 6.97
CA HIS A 140 4.35 9.84 7.71
C HIS A 140 5.24 9.40 8.89
N ARG A 141 5.37 8.09 9.12
CA ARG A 141 6.24 7.47 10.15
C ARG A 141 7.22 6.50 9.49
N GLN A 142 8.27 6.12 10.21
CA GLN A 142 9.18 5.07 9.76
C GLN A 142 8.45 3.72 9.73
N LEU A 143 8.50 3.05 8.57
CA LEU A 143 7.74 1.81 8.32
C LEU A 143 8.61 0.55 8.29
N MET A 144 9.92 0.72 8.09
CA MET A 144 10.88 -0.35 7.90
C MET A 144 12.22 0.02 8.54
N ALA A 145 13.07 -0.98 8.76
CA ALA A 145 14.44 -0.76 9.22
C ALA A 145 15.23 0.10 8.21
N ASN A 146 16.25 0.80 8.70
CA ASN A 146 17.14 1.60 7.87
C ASN A 146 17.78 0.76 6.76
N SER A 147 17.96 1.36 5.58
CA SER A 147 18.65 0.75 4.44
C SER A 147 18.09 -0.60 4.00
N SER A 148 16.78 -0.82 4.19
CA SER A 148 16.14 -2.11 3.92
C SER A 148 15.13 -2.11 2.77
N LEU A 149 14.86 -0.95 2.16
CA LEU A 149 13.96 -0.78 1.02
C LEU A 149 14.77 -0.69 -0.27
N ALA A 150 14.41 -1.49 -1.28
CA ALA A 150 15.01 -1.43 -2.61
C ALA A 150 14.26 -0.44 -3.51
N LEU A 151 12.93 -0.54 -3.59
CA LEU A 151 12.11 0.32 -4.44
C LEU A 151 10.79 0.69 -3.76
N GLY A 152 10.43 1.97 -3.83
CA GLY A 152 9.18 2.50 -3.28
C GLY A 152 8.28 3.04 -4.37
N PHE A 153 6.98 2.86 -4.22
CA PHE A 153 5.96 3.41 -5.11
C PHE A 153 4.85 4.06 -4.29
N SER A 154 4.30 5.18 -4.78
CA SER A 154 3.10 5.80 -4.24
C SER A 154 2.33 6.45 -5.37
N ALA A 155 1.03 6.21 -5.43
CA ALA A 155 0.12 6.90 -6.33
C ALA A 155 -1.09 7.43 -5.56
N THR A 156 -1.46 8.67 -5.85
CA THR A 156 -2.67 9.32 -5.30
C THR A 156 -2.84 9.24 -3.77
N ALA A 157 -1.77 9.07 -3.00
CA ALA A 157 -1.80 9.04 -1.53
C ALA A 157 -1.05 10.21 -0.87
N MET A 158 0.06 10.67 -1.46
CA MET A 158 0.94 11.70 -0.91
C MET A 158 0.27 13.06 -0.63
N HIS A 159 -0.89 13.33 -1.24
CA HIS A 159 -1.63 14.56 -1.03
C HIS A 159 -2.44 14.57 0.29
N TYR A 160 -2.56 13.42 0.95
CA TYR A 160 -3.15 13.34 2.29
C TYR A 160 -2.15 13.81 3.34
N VAL A 161 -2.39 15.02 3.84
CA VAL A 161 -1.62 15.64 4.93
C VAL A 161 -1.75 14.86 6.24
N SER A 162 -0.68 14.87 7.05
CA SER A 162 -0.65 14.18 8.35
C SER A 162 -1.63 14.76 9.37
N GLU A 163 -1.93 16.05 9.25
CA GLU A 163 -2.84 16.82 10.10
C GLU A 163 -3.44 17.98 9.32
N LYS A 164 -4.54 18.55 9.84
CA LYS A 164 -5.19 19.72 9.22
C LYS A 164 -4.26 20.94 9.34
N PRO A 165 -3.97 21.66 8.24
CA PRO A 165 -3.21 22.91 8.30
C PRO A 165 -3.92 23.95 9.17
N CYS A 166 -3.16 24.66 10.02
CA CYS A 166 -3.65 25.74 10.87
C CYS A 166 -3.72 27.08 10.13
#